data_AF-A0A1G9NYK4-F1
#
_entry.id   AF-A0A1G9NYK4-F1
#
_cell.length_a   1.000
_cell.length_b   1.000
_cell.length_c   1.000
_cell.angle_alpha   90.00
_cell.angle_beta   90.00
_cell.angle_gamma   90.00
#
_symmetry.space_group_name_H-M   'P 1'
#
loop_
_entity.id
_entity.type
_entity.pdbx_description
1 polymer ?
#
loop_
_entity_poly.entity_id
_entity_poly.type
_entity_poly.pdbx_seq_one_letter_code
_entity_poly.pdbx_strand_id
1 'polypeptide(L)' 'MLKDYVRRGGQAVLDDIGVPMTSGMPAFGEILTDGDIAAILGFIKSTWPDRIRAIQAERNGS' A
#
# COMPACT_ATOMS: atom_id res chain seq x y z
N MET A 1 4.30 2.64 -5.44
CA MET A 1 3.05 3.37 -5.14
C MET A 1 2.31 2.86 -3.89
N LEU A 2 1.92 1.58 -3.69
CA LEU A 2 1.34 1.17 -2.37
C LEU A 2 2.38 0.63 -1.37
N LYS A 3 3.25 -0.29 -1.81
CA LYS A 3 4.33 -0.85 -0.98
C LYS A 3 5.20 0.25 -0.34
N ASP A 4 5.52 1.27 -1.12
CA ASP A 4 6.39 2.37 -0.67
C ASP A 4 5.74 3.22 0.42
N TYR A 5 4.43 3.48 0.30
CA TYR A 5 3.64 4.12 1.35
C TYR A 5 3.67 3.31 2.65
N VAL A 6 3.50 1.98 2.58
CA VAL A 6 3.57 1.11 3.78
C VAL A 6 4.97 1.11 4.39
N ARG A 7 6.00 1.05 3.57
CA ARG A 7 7.40 1.00 4.03
C ARG A 7 7.83 2.32 4.68
N ARG A 8 7.61 3.45 4.00
CA ARG A 8 8.15 4.76 4.39
C ARG A 8 7.17 5.61 5.20
N GLY A 9 5.91 5.20 5.29
CA GLY A 9 4.83 5.99 5.85
C GLY A 9 4.34 7.05 4.88
N GLY A 10 3.16 7.60 5.14
CA GLY A 10 2.53 8.52 4.21
C GLY A 10 3.19 9.90 4.19
N GLN A 11 3.76 10.37 5.30
CA GLN A 11 4.38 11.70 5.33
C GLN A 11 5.58 11.78 4.39
N ALA A 12 6.47 10.79 4.44
CA ALA A 12 7.65 10.74 3.58
C ALA A 12 7.29 10.74 2.08
N VAL A 13 6.19 10.09 1.69
CA VAL A 13 5.77 10.10 0.29
C VAL A 13 5.08 11.40 -0.10
N LEU A 14 4.30 12.03 0.79
CA LEU A 14 3.68 13.34 0.53
C LEU A 14 4.73 14.44 0.37
N ASP A 15 5.80 14.39 1.17
CA ASP A 15 6.92 15.33 1.09
C ASP A 15 7.63 15.22 -0.28
N ASP A 16 7.87 14.01 -0.79
CA ASP A 16 8.49 13.77 -2.10
C ASP A 16 7.70 14.39 -3.26
N ILE A 17 6.37 14.46 -3.14
CA ILE A 17 5.47 14.97 -4.17
C ILE A 17 4.98 16.41 -3.88
N GLY A 18 5.52 17.06 -2.85
CA GLY A 18 5.25 18.46 -2.52
C GLY A 18 3.80 18.74 -2.10
N VAL A 19 3.09 17.75 -1.54
CA VAL A 19 1.70 17.92 -1.09
C VAL A 19 1.70 18.41 0.37
N PRO A 20 1.19 19.62 0.66
CA PRO A 20 1.23 20.21 2.00
C PRO A 20 0.10 19.66 2.88
N MET A 21 0.16 18.36 3.19
CA MET A 21 -0.79 17.65 4.02
C MET A 21 -0.05 16.81 5.06
N THR A 22 -0.58 16.77 6.28
CA THR A 22 -0.10 15.85 7.32
C THR A 22 -0.70 14.47 7.10
N SER A 23 0.15 13.44 6.94
CA SER A 23 -0.32 12.06 6.87
C SER A 23 -0.42 11.42 8.25
N GLY A 24 -1.53 10.73 8.52
CA GLY A 24 -1.67 9.86 9.69
C GLY A 24 -1.08 8.46 9.51
N MET A 25 -0.52 8.14 8.34
CA MET A 25 -0.03 6.80 8.03
C MET A 25 1.42 6.62 8.52
N PRO A 26 1.68 5.75 9.51
CA PRO A 26 3.03 5.50 10.02
C PRO A 26 3.87 4.68 9.05
N ALA A 27 5.20 4.73 9.23
CA ALA A 27 6.15 3.91 8.51
C ALA A 27 6.29 2.54 9.17
N PHE A 28 6.26 1.47 8.36
CA PHE A 28 6.45 0.10 8.85
C PHE A 28 7.76 -0.55 8.39
N GLY A 29 8.61 0.16 7.63
CA GLY A 29 9.83 -0.41 7.03
C GLY A 29 10.89 -0.89 8.03
N GLU A 30 10.84 -0.44 9.28
CA GLU A 30 11.71 -0.89 10.37
C GLU A 30 11.20 -2.18 11.06
N ILE A 31 9.94 -2.56 10.81
CA ILE A 31 9.27 -3.69 11.47
C ILE A 31 8.93 -4.80 10.46
N LEU A 32 8.63 -4.42 9.22
CA LEU A 32 8.23 -5.32 8.14
C LEU A 32 9.26 -5.32 7.02
N THR A 33 9.66 -6.52 6.59
CA THR A 33 10.44 -6.67 5.36
C THR A 33 9.56 -6.43 4.14
N ASP A 34 10.19 -6.26 2.97
CA ASP A 34 9.45 -6.17 1.71
C ASP A 34 8.63 -7.43 1.41
N GLY A 35 9.11 -8.60 1.85
CA GLY A 35 8.40 -9.86 1.77
C GLY A 35 7.15 -9.87 2.66
N ASP A 36 7.27 -9.37 3.89
CA ASP A 36 6.13 -9.29 4.83
C ASP A 36 5.04 -8.35 4.30
N ILE A 37 5.42 -7.18 3.80
CA ILE A 37 4.48 -6.23 3.19
C ILE A 37 3.76 -6.89 2.02
N ALA A 38 4.48 -7.59 1.14
CA ALA A 38 3.86 -8.29 0.01
C ALA A 38 2.93 -9.42 0.47
N ALA A 39 3.33 -10.20 1.46
CA ALA A 39 2.53 -11.30 2.01
C ALA A 39 1.25 -10.79 2.68
N ILE A 40 1.32 -9.74 3.50
CA ILE A 40 0.15 -9.13 4.15
C ILE A 40 -0.81 -8.56 3.12
N LEU A 41 -0.31 -7.81 2.13
CA LEU A 41 -1.15 -7.27 1.05
C LEU A 41 -1.79 -8.40 0.23
N GLY A 42 -1.07 -9.51 0.02
CA GLY A 42 -1.61 -10.72 -0.60
C GLY A 42 -2.73 -11.36 0.23
N PHE A 43 -2.53 -11.50 1.54
CA PHE A 43 -3.53 -12.01 2.48
C PHE A 43 -4.80 -11.15 2.47
N ILE A 44 -4.66 -9.82 2.58
CA ILE A 44 -5.81 -8.90 2.50
C ILE A 44 -6.58 -9.08 1.19
N LYS A 45 -5.88 -9.19 0.05
CA LYS A 45 -6.54 -9.42 -1.24
C LYS A 45 -7.24 -10.77 -1.32
N SER A 46 -6.72 -11.79 -0.62
CA SER A 46 -7.33 -13.12 -0.61
C SER A 46 -8.68 -13.16 0.11
N THR A 47 -8.96 -12.22 1.02
CA THR A 47 -10.23 -12.12 1.75
C THR A 47 -11.30 -11.31 1.02
N TRP A 48 -10.97 -10.74 -0.15
CA TRP A 48 -11.92 -9.93 -0.91
C TRP A 48 -12.97 -10.80 -1.63
N PRO A 49 -14.24 -10.36 -1.69
CA PRO A 49 -15.25 -11.00 -2.53
C PRO A 49 -14.84 -11.03 -4.00
N ASP A 50 -15.29 -12.06 -4.74
CA ASP A 50 -14.94 -12.26 -6.16
C ASP A 50 -15.19 -11.02 -7.02
N ARG A 51 -16.32 -10.35 -6.82
CA ARG A 51 -16.66 -9.11 -7.53
C ARG A 51 -15.60 -8.01 -7.34
N ILE A 52 -15.08 -7.85 -6.13
CA ILE A 52 -14.06 -6.83 -5.82
C ILE A 52 -12.71 -7.22 -6.44
N ARG A 53 -12.36 -8.50 -6.40
CA ARG A 53 -11.17 -9.01 -7.09
C ARG A 53 -11.22 -8.79 -8.59
N ALA A 54 -12.38 -8.98 -9.23
CA ALA A 54 -12.57 -8.72 -10.65
C ALA A 54 -12.36 -7.23 -11.00
N ILE A 55 -13.01 -6.32 -10.26
CA ILE A 55 -12.83 -4.87 -10.42
C ILE A 55 -11.37 -4.46 -10.21
N GLN A 56 -10.68 -5.03 -9.23
CA GLN A 56 -9.26 -4.74 -9.02
C GLN A 56 -8.38 -5.25 -10.16
N ALA A 57 -8.67 -6.44 -10.71
CA ALA A 57 -7.90 -7.02 -11.80
C ALA A 57 -8.01 -6.15 -13.07
N GLU A 58 -9.20 -5.63 -13.38
CA GLU A 58 -9.43 -4.69 -14.48
C GLU A 58 -8.57 -3.42 -14.34
N ARG A 59 -8.47 -2.85 -13.13
CA ARG A 59 -7.65 -1.66 -12.85
C ARG A 59 -6.14 -1.89 -12.86
N ASN A 60 -5.70 -3.12 -12.63
CA ASN A 60 -4.27 -3.47 -12.65
C ASN A 60 -3.79 -3.90 -14.04
N GLY A 61 -4.69 -4.20 -14.97
CA GLY A 61 -4.39 -4.64 -16.34
C GLY A 61 -4.34 -3.54 -17.39
N SER A 62 -4.53 -2.27 -17.01
CA SER A 62 -4.46 -1.07 -17.85
C SER A 62 -3.12 -0.37 -17.78
#